data_AF-A0A640T6Z4-F1
#
_entry.id   AF-A0A640T6Z4-F1
#
_cell.length_a   1.000
_cell.length_b   1.000
_cell.length_c   1.000
_cell.angle_alpha   90.00
_cell.angle_beta   90.00
_cell.angle_gamma   90.00
#
_symmetry.space_group_name_H-M   'P 1'
#
loop_
_entity.id
_entity.type
_entity.pdbx_description
1 polymer ?
#
loop_
_entity_poly.entity_id
_entity_poly.type
_entity_poly.pdbx_seq_one_letter_code
_entity_poly.pdbx_strand_id
1 'polypeptide(L)'
;MIIQGSRDRRATRWDQLNDRRYYDFDPPGPYEDWQAHIDEVESRSVPLPTEVADLLDRLEDQLTALADQAPLAALKAVAALERTTGRVGHEAAYAAEVDEDSWEAIGQALGLTAKDARSRLARYYLRH
;
A
#
# COMPACT_ATOMS: atom_id res chain seq x y z
N MET A 1 -21.83 -13.51 -41.36
CA MET A 1 -22.52 -14.09 -40.20
C MET A 1 -21.53 -14.93 -39.41
N ILE A 2 -21.10 -14.37 -38.28
CA ILE A 2 -20.51 -14.93 -37.05
C ILE A 2 -19.38 -15.96 -37.15
N ILE A 3 -18.16 -15.47 -36.86
CA ILE A 3 -17.01 -16.24 -36.34
C ILE A 3 -17.20 -16.41 -34.83
N GLN A 4 -17.17 -17.64 -34.30
CA GLN A 4 -16.91 -17.85 -32.87
C GLN A 4 -15.72 -18.78 -32.69
N GLY A 5 -14.58 -18.17 -32.33
CA GLY A 5 -13.47 -18.86 -31.70
C GLY A 5 -13.82 -19.15 -30.24
N SER A 6 -13.78 -20.42 -29.85
CA SER A 6 -13.94 -20.83 -28.47
C SER A 6 -12.72 -20.42 -27.65
N ARG A 7 -12.84 -19.35 -26.88
CA ARG A 7 -11.92 -19.04 -25.77
C ARG A 7 -12.17 -20.05 -24.66
N ASP A 8 -11.20 -20.93 -24.46
CA ASP A 8 -11.08 -21.80 -23.29
C ASP A 8 -11.00 -20.93 -22.03
N ARG A 9 -12.13 -20.81 -21.32
CA ARG A 9 -12.21 -20.20 -19.99
C ARG A 9 -12.10 -21.34 -18.98
N ARG A 10 -10.90 -21.60 -18.47
CA ARG A 10 -10.73 -22.32 -17.21
C ARG A 10 -11.32 -21.47 -16.09
N ALA A 11 -12.63 -21.60 -15.88
CA ALA A 11 -13.26 -21.14 -14.65
C ALA A 11 -12.66 -21.99 -13.51
N THR A 12 -11.83 -21.38 -12.67
CA THR A 12 -11.39 -22.00 -11.42
C THR A 12 -12.65 -22.29 -10.61
N ARG A 13 -12.99 -23.56 -10.49
CA ARG A 13 -14.19 -24.04 -9.81
C ARG A 13 -13.99 -23.92 -8.30
N TRP A 14 -14.17 -22.70 -7.79
CA TRP A 14 -14.22 -22.39 -6.37
C TRP A 14 -15.39 -23.09 -5.65
N ASP A 15 -16.42 -23.50 -6.39
CA ASP A 15 -17.62 -24.17 -5.87
C ASP A 15 -17.43 -25.62 -5.36
N GLN A 16 -16.23 -26.21 -5.49
CA GLN A 16 -15.99 -27.61 -5.11
C GLN A 16 -15.36 -27.83 -3.74
N LEU A 17 -15.04 -26.77 -2.99
CA LEU A 17 -14.38 -26.91 -1.69
C LEU A 17 -15.35 -27.01 -0.49
N ASN A 18 -16.65 -27.01 -0.72
CA ASN A 18 -17.63 -26.88 0.37
C ASN A 18 -18.21 -28.20 0.92
N ASP A 19 -17.44 -29.29 0.99
CA ASP A 19 -17.99 -30.52 1.57
C ASP A 19 -17.03 -31.43 2.35
N ARG A 20 -16.10 -30.85 3.13
CA ARG A 20 -15.46 -31.61 4.22
C ARG A 20 -14.82 -30.70 5.28
N ARG A 21 -15.46 -30.66 6.45
CA ARG A 21 -14.89 -30.36 7.78
C ARG A 21 -13.98 -29.13 7.85
N TYR A 22 -14.57 -27.96 8.02
CA TYR A 22 -13.84 -26.70 8.30
C TYR A 22 -14.29 -26.02 9.60
N TYR A 23 -14.83 -26.78 10.56
CA TYR A 23 -15.35 -26.25 11.83
C TYR A 23 -14.51 -26.62 13.07
N ASP A 24 -13.30 -27.17 12.89
CA ASP A 24 -12.35 -27.46 13.99
C ASP A 24 -10.98 -26.77 13.80
N PHE A 25 -10.89 -25.83 12.85
CA PHE A 25 -9.68 -25.03 12.69
C PHE A 25 -9.95 -23.64 13.27
N ASP A 26 -9.65 -23.48 14.55
CA ASP A 26 -9.46 -22.18 15.17
C ASP A 26 -7.95 -21.95 15.32
N PRO A 27 -7.27 -21.35 14.33
CA PRO A 27 -5.90 -20.91 14.52
C PRO A 27 -5.92 -19.46 15.05
N PRO A 28 -5.78 -19.22 16.36
CA PRO A 28 -5.06 -18.04 16.78
C PRO A 28 -3.62 -18.24 16.26
N GLY A 29 -3.32 -17.59 15.15
CA GLY A 29 -2.11 -17.85 14.37
C GLY A 29 -2.01 -16.86 13.22
N PRO A 30 -2.70 -17.06 12.08
CA PRO A 30 -2.50 -16.20 10.90
C PRO A 30 -2.76 -14.70 11.11
N TYR A 31 -3.80 -14.33 11.86
CA TYR A 31 -4.09 -12.91 12.13
C TYR A 31 -3.11 -12.32 13.13
N GLU A 32 -2.78 -13.05 14.19
CA GLU A 32 -1.80 -12.61 15.21
C GLU A 32 -0.38 -12.57 14.65
N ASP A 33 0.02 -13.56 13.84
CA ASP A 33 1.27 -13.61 13.09
C ASP A 33 1.35 -12.47 12.07
N TRP A 34 0.25 -12.17 11.37
CA TRP A 34 0.17 -11.03 10.47
C TRP A 34 0.32 -9.71 11.23
N GLN A 35 -0.41 -9.53 12.35
CA GLN A 35 -0.32 -8.33 13.18
C GLN A 35 1.10 -8.16 13.76
N ALA A 36 1.68 -9.22 14.32
CA ALA A 36 3.05 -9.23 14.83
C ALA A 36 4.07 -8.89 13.74
N HIS A 37 3.84 -9.35 12.50
CA HIS A 37 4.68 -9.00 11.37
C HIS A 37 4.55 -7.53 10.97
N ILE A 38 3.33 -6.96 10.98
CA ILE A 38 3.12 -5.52 10.74
C ILE A 38 3.83 -4.71 11.82
N ASP A 39 3.65 -5.05 13.10
CA ASP A 39 4.30 -4.38 14.23
C ASP A 39 5.85 -4.47 14.13
N GLU A 40 6.38 -5.62 13.71
CA GLU A 40 7.83 -5.81 13.47
C GLU A 40 8.33 -4.92 12.33
N VAL A 41 7.58 -4.80 11.23
CA VAL A 41 7.93 -3.93 10.10
C VAL A 41 7.89 -2.46 10.53
N GLU A 42 6.84 -2.02 11.23
CA GLU A 42 6.71 -0.66 11.72
C GLU A 42 7.83 -0.30 12.70
N SER A 43 8.17 -1.19 13.64
CA SER A 43 9.24 -0.97 14.62
C SER A 43 10.63 -0.79 14.01
N ARG A 44 10.86 -1.35 12.82
CA ARG A 44 12.14 -1.25 12.08
C ARG A 44 12.19 -0.06 11.14
N SER A 45 11.04 0.50 10.81
CA SER A 45 10.93 1.70 9.98
C SER A 45 11.24 2.97 10.77
N VAL A 46 11.57 4.05 10.06
CA VAL A 46 11.79 5.35 10.69
C VAL A 46 10.43 5.87 11.16
N PRO A 47 10.22 6.09 12.47
CA PRO A 47 8.95 6.59 12.97
C PRO A 47 8.72 8.01 12.48
N LEU A 48 7.47 8.30 12.11
CA LEU A 48 7.07 9.68 11.84
C LEU A 48 6.99 10.47 13.16
N PRO A 49 7.26 11.78 13.14
CA PRO A 49 6.89 12.66 14.24
C PRO A 49 5.39 12.50 14.55
N THR A 50 5.01 12.44 15.83
CA THR A 50 3.64 12.18 16.27
C THR A 50 2.64 13.13 15.62
N GLU A 51 3.00 14.40 15.47
CA GLU A 51 2.14 15.41 14.86
C GLU A 51 1.83 15.12 13.37
N VAL A 52 2.78 14.49 12.66
CA VAL A 52 2.60 14.09 11.27
C VAL A 52 1.74 12.84 11.18
N ALA A 53 1.96 11.85 12.05
CA ALA A 53 1.12 10.66 12.13
C ALA A 53 -0.35 11.02 12.42
N ASP A 54 -0.60 11.81 13.47
CA ASP A 54 -1.95 12.27 13.84
C ASP A 54 -2.63 13.11 12.74
N LEU A 55 -1.85 13.81 11.91
CA LEU A 55 -2.39 14.55 10.77
C LEU A 55 -2.83 13.61 9.66
N LEU A 56 -2.07 12.55 9.38
CA LEU A 56 -2.41 11.56 8.36
C LEU A 56 -3.68 10.79 8.75
N ASP A 57 -3.80 10.36 10.00
CA ASP A 57 -4.98 9.65 10.51
C ASP A 57 -6.25 10.51 10.38
N ARG A 58 -6.18 11.78 10.82
CA ARG A 58 -7.31 12.71 10.69
C ARG A 58 -7.66 13.00 9.24
N LEU A 59 -6.67 13.06 8.35
CA LEU A 59 -6.90 13.26 6.92
C LEU A 59 -7.61 12.05 6.31
N GLU A 60 -7.23 10.83 6.69
CA GLU A 60 -7.89 9.59 6.26
C GLU A 60 -9.36 9.57 6.69
N ASP A 61 -9.66 9.88 7.96
CA ASP A 61 -11.03 9.97 8.47
C ASP A 61 -11.87 10.98 7.66
N GLN A 62 -11.29 12.16 7.39
CA GLN A 62 -11.97 13.21 6.63
C GLN A 62 -12.20 12.82 5.17
N LEU A 63 -11.23 12.18 4.52
CA LEU A 63 -11.36 11.72 3.14
C LEU A 63 -12.37 10.58 3.02
N THR A 64 -12.42 9.69 4.01
CA THR A 64 -13.39 8.60 4.08
C THR A 64 -14.81 9.16 4.20
N ALA A 65 -15.05 10.08 5.15
CA ALA A 65 -16.34 10.75 5.29
C ALA A 65 -16.70 11.56 4.03
N LEU A 66 -15.72 12.21 3.39
CA LEU A 66 -15.95 12.96 2.15
C LEU A 66 -16.27 12.04 0.97
N ALA A 67 -15.68 10.85 0.90
CA ALA A 67 -15.97 9.87 -0.13
C ALA A 67 -17.43 9.40 -0.04
N ASP A 68 -17.94 9.22 1.17
CA ASP A 68 -19.34 8.84 1.40
C ASP A 68 -20.32 9.96 1.05
N GLN A 69 -19.98 11.21 1.38
CA GLN A 69 -20.88 12.36 1.22
C GLN A 69 -20.80 13.02 -0.16
N ALA A 70 -19.60 13.07 -0.75
CA ALA A 70 -19.31 13.77 -2.00
C ALA A 70 -18.13 13.11 -2.77
N PRO A 71 -18.36 11.97 -3.45
CA PRO A 71 -17.29 11.19 -4.10
C PRO A 71 -16.40 11.97 -5.07
N LEU A 72 -16.99 12.88 -5.87
CA LEU A 72 -16.20 13.70 -6.81
C LEU A 72 -15.32 14.74 -6.09
N ALA A 73 -15.76 15.24 -4.93
CA ALA A 73 -14.95 16.13 -4.11
C ALA A 73 -13.80 15.36 -3.43
N ALA A 74 -14.05 14.13 -2.99
CA ALA A 74 -13.00 13.24 -2.49
C ALA A 74 -11.94 12.95 -3.56
N LEU A 75 -12.35 12.61 -4.79
CA LEU A 75 -11.41 12.41 -5.91
C LEU A 75 -10.61 13.69 -6.22
N LYS A 76 -11.23 14.86 -6.13
CA LYS A 76 -10.53 16.15 -6.29
C LYS A 76 -9.49 16.38 -5.18
N ALA A 77 -9.82 16.01 -3.93
CA ALA A 77 -8.89 16.09 -2.81
C ALA A 77 -7.72 15.12 -2.99
N VAL A 78 -7.99 13.87 -3.37
CA VAL A 78 -6.97 12.86 -3.70
C VAL A 78 -6.04 13.37 -4.80
N ALA A 79 -6.58 13.91 -5.90
CA ALA A 79 -5.74 14.48 -6.97
C ALA A 79 -4.88 15.68 -6.52
N ALA A 80 -5.30 16.42 -5.49
CA ALA A 80 -4.46 17.44 -4.88
C ALA A 80 -3.34 16.82 -4.03
N LEU A 81 -3.65 15.79 -3.23
CA LEU A 81 -2.68 15.06 -2.43
C LEU A 81 -1.64 14.35 -3.29
N GLU A 82 -2.04 13.74 -4.41
CA GLU A 82 -1.13 13.09 -5.35
C GLU A 82 -0.09 14.05 -5.93
N ARG A 83 -0.49 15.29 -6.23
CA ARG A 83 0.44 16.34 -6.72
C ARG A 83 1.41 16.78 -5.61
N THR A 84 0.90 16.99 -4.40
CA THR A 84 1.73 17.38 -3.25
C THR A 84 2.73 16.28 -2.89
N THR A 85 2.26 15.04 -2.76
CA THR A 85 3.11 13.88 -2.42
C THR A 85 4.07 13.51 -3.54
N GLY A 86 3.70 13.73 -4.81
CA GLY A 86 4.62 13.61 -5.95
C GLY A 86 5.82 14.54 -5.81
N ARG A 87 5.57 15.84 -5.57
CA ARG A 87 6.63 16.84 -5.41
C ARG A 87 7.51 16.59 -4.18
N VAL A 88 6.88 16.42 -3.01
CA VAL A 88 7.61 16.17 -1.75
C VAL A 88 8.38 14.85 -1.82
N GLY A 89 7.78 13.81 -2.41
CA GLY A 89 8.43 12.51 -2.59
C GLY A 89 9.64 12.56 -3.51
N HIS A 90 9.61 13.40 -4.56
CA HIS A 90 10.77 13.62 -5.41
C HIS A 90 11.91 14.32 -4.66
N GLU A 91 11.61 15.40 -3.93
CA GLU A 91 12.60 16.13 -3.12
C GLU A 91 13.26 15.21 -2.09
N ALA A 92 12.47 14.37 -1.40
CA ALA A 92 12.98 13.41 -0.42
C ALA A 92 13.78 12.27 -1.07
N ALA A 93 13.33 11.74 -2.21
CA ALA A 93 14.06 10.70 -2.95
C ALA A 93 15.42 11.22 -3.43
N TYR A 94 15.46 12.44 -3.96
CA TYR A 94 16.69 13.08 -4.39
C TYR A 94 17.65 13.28 -3.22
N ALA A 95 17.16 13.72 -2.06
CA ALA A 95 17.98 13.86 -0.86
C ALA A 95 18.58 12.51 -0.40
N ALA A 96 17.79 11.44 -0.36
CA ALA A 96 18.28 10.11 0.01
C ALA A 96 19.35 9.57 -0.96
N GLU A 97 19.23 9.89 -2.27
CA GLU A 97 20.29 9.54 -3.24
C GLU A 97 21.55 10.37 -3.08
N VAL A 98 21.43 11.67 -2.74
CA VAL A 98 22.58 12.55 -2.47
C VAL A 98 23.33 12.12 -1.21
N ASP A 99 22.63 11.64 -0.20
CA ASP A 99 23.22 11.12 1.04
C ASP A 99 23.85 9.72 0.86
N GLU A 100 23.81 9.16 -0.36
CA GLU A 100 24.37 7.85 -0.74
C GLU A 100 23.83 6.68 0.11
N ASP A 101 22.59 6.79 0.59
CA ASP A 101 21.96 5.72 1.36
C ASP A 101 21.83 4.43 0.54
N SER A 102 22.23 3.31 1.15
CA SER A 102 22.05 1.99 0.53
C SER A 102 20.56 1.66 0.34
N TRP A 103 20.22 0.87 -0.67
CA TRP A 103 18.83 0.44 -0.90
C TRP A 103 18.28 -0.36 0.29
N GLU A 104 19.14 -1.08 1.01
CA GLU A 104 18.81 -1.78 2.24
C GLU A 104 18.42 -0.80 3.36
N ALA A 105 19.17 0.30 3.54
CA ALA A 105 18.86 1.33 4.53
C ALA A 105 17.56 2.07 4.20
N ILE A 106 17.36 2.46 2.93
CA ILE A 106 16.13 3.10 2.46
C ILE A 106 14.94 2.15 2.62
N GLY A 107 15.14 0.86 2.28
CA GLY A 107 14.15 -0.19 2.51
C GLY A 107 13.74 -0.28 3.97
N GLN A 108 14.72 -0.47 4.85
CA GLN A 108 14.46 -0.55 6.30
C GLN A 108 13.74 0.70 6.80
N ALA A 109 14.21 1.89 6.45
CA ALA A 109 13.60 3.15 6.88
C ALA A 109 12.13 3.30 6.46
N LEU A 110 11.74 2.74 5.32
CA LEU A 110 10.38 2.78 4.80
C LEU A 110 9.53 1.55 5.15
N GLY A 111 10.08 0.58 5.89
CA GLY A 111 9.42 -0.71 6.12
C GLY A 111 9.26 -1.55 4.85
N LEU A 112 10.15 -1.39 3.86
CA LEU A 112 10.13 -2.04 2.55
C LEU A 112 11.34 -2.95 2.35
N THR A 113 11.24 -3.87 1.38
CA THR A 113 12.44 -4.52 0.85
C THR A 113 13.27 -3.52 0.03
N ALA A 114 14.58 -3.74 -0.09
CA ALA A 114 15.45 -2.90 -0.93
C ALA A 114 14.96 -2.78 -2.38
N LYS A 115 14.40 -3.86 -2.92
CA LYS A 115 13.79 -3.88 -4.25
C LYS A 115 12.56 -2.98 -4.34
N ASP A 116 11.68 -3.05 -3.33
CA ASP A 116 10.45 -2.25 -3.29
C ASP A 116 10.74 -0.77 -3.04
N ALA A 117 11.75 -0.47 -2.21
CA ALA A 117 12.28 0.88 -2.04
C ALA A 117 12.78 1.47 -3.35
N ARG A 118 13.60 0.73 -4.09
CA ARG A 118 14.08 1.16 -5.41
C ARG A 118 12.92 1.41 -6.39
N SER A 119 11.94 0.51 -6.42
CA SER A 119 10.74 0.69 -7.25
C SER A 119 9.93 1.92 -6.81
N ARG A 120 9.81 2.18 -5.51
CA ARG A 120 9.10 3.34 -4.96
C ARG A 120 9.79 4.66 -5.33
N LEU A 121 11.11 4.78 -5.12
CA LEU A 121 11.85 5.99 -5.45
C LEU A 121 11.84 6.27 -6.96
N ALA A 122 11.98 5.24 -7.79
CA ALA A 122 11.83 5.36 -9.25
C ALA A 122 10.48 5.98 -9.66
N ARG A 123 9.39 5.66 -8.96
CA ARG A 123 8.08 6.27 -9.24
C ARG A 123 8.03 7.75 -8.90
N TYR A 124 8.73 8.22 -7.87
CA TYR A 124 8.80 9.65 -7.56
C TYR A 124 9.54 10.44 -8.64
N TYR A 125 10.54 9.84 -9.28
CA TYR A 125 11.23 10.45 -10.43
C TYR A 125 10.37 10.48 -11.70
N LEU A 126 9.50 9.49 -11.90
CA LEU A 126 8.66 9.38 -13.10
C LEU A 126 7.35 10.18 -13.02
N ARG A 127 6.97 10.70 -11.83
CA ARG A 127 5.71 11.44 -11.63
C ARG A 127 5.82 12.96 -11.86
N HIS A 128 6.93 13.43 -12.43
CA HIS A 128 7.18 14.83 -12.77
C HIS A 128 6.62 15.24 -14.14
#